data_AF-A0A183U4F1-F1
#
_entry.id   AF-A0A183U4F1-F1
#
_cell.length_a   1.000
_cell.length_b   1.000
_cell.length_c   1.000
_cell.angle_alpha   90.00
_cell.angle_beta   90.00
_cell.angle_gamma   90.00
#
_symmetry.space_group_name_H-M   'P 1'
#
loop_
_entity.id
_entity.type
_entity.pdbx_description
1 polymer ?
#
loop_
_entity_poly.entity_id
_entity_poly.type
_entity_poly.pdbx_seq_one_letter_code
_entity_poly.pdbx_strand_id
1 'polypeptide(L)'
;MATGKNGFFYSDKYYDDEYEYRHVHLTKEAAKNVPKDRLMTETEWRKLGVQQSLGWAHYMIHAPEPHVTLYSSFLCWSNFLNTFSLVSNHNNRLRGYLCSSAIVLACVLFLPSCKPAPAKCIF
;
A
#
# COMPACT_ATOMS: atom_id res chain seq x y z
N MET A 1 11.76 -0.30 -11.28
CA MET A 1 12.00 0.93 -10.48
C MET A 1 11.46 2.17 -11.19
N ALA A 2 10.73 3.03 -10.49
CA ALA A 2 10.09 4.21 -11.07
C ALA A 2 10.36 5.48 -10.25
N THR A 3 10.79 6.54 -10.93
CA THR A 3 10.92 7.88 -10.32
C THR A 3 9.57 8.59 -10.44
N GLY A 4 8.98 8.94 -9.30
CA GLY A 4 7.75 9.73 -9.27
C GLY A 4 8.01 11.19 -9.64
N LYS A 5 6.96 11.90 -10.08
CA LYS A 5 7.03 13.34 -10.40
C LYS A 5 7.54 14.21 -9.22
N ASN A 6 7.41 13.69 -8.00
CA ASN A 6 7.82 14.36 -6.75
C ASN A 6 9.32 14.16 -6.42
N GLY A 7 10.10 13.57 -7.34
CA GLY A 7 11.52 13.23 -7.11
C GLY A 7 11.73 12.04 -6.17
N PHE A 8 10.65 11.36 -5.78
CA PHE A 8 10.71 10.16 -4.94
C PHE A 8 11.01 8.93 -5.78
N PHE A 9 11.75 8.01 -5.19
CA PHE A 9 12.12 6.76 -5.83
C PHE A 9 11.33 5.60 -5.24
N TYR A 10 10.66 4.83 -6.10
CA TYR A 10 9.87 3.67 -5.69
C TYR A 10 10.57 2.40 -6.14
N SER A 11 10.85 1.52 -5.18
CA SER A 11 11.39 0.19 -5.47
C SER A 11 10.37 -0.69 -6.16
N ASP A 12 10.88 -1.74 -6.80
CA ASP A 12 10.03 -2.85 -7.22
C ASP A 12 9.44 -3.56 -5.99
N LYS A 13 8.24 -4.13 -6.14
CA LYS A 13 7.56 -4.85 -5.05
C LYS A 13 8.21 -6.22 -4.87
N TYR A 14 8.35 -6.65 -3.63
CA TYR A 14 8.74 -8.00 -3.26
C TYR A 14 7.67 -8.60 -2.35
N TYR A 15 7.54 -9.92 -2.36
CA TYR A 15 6.41 -10.61 -1.75
C TYR A 15 6.91 -11.74 -0.85
N ASP A 16 6.21 -11.95 0.26
CA ASP A 16 6.23 -13.23 0.97
C ASP A 16 4.87 -13.93 0.77
N ASP A 17 4.57 -14.93 1.59
CA ASP A 17 3.33 -15.70 1.50
C ASP A 17 2.06 -14.90 1.89
N GLU A 18 2.19 -13.82 2.67
CA GLU A 18 1.07 -13.07 3.27
C GLU A 18 1.03 -11.58 2.87
N TYR A 19 2.17 -10.96 2.60
CA TYR A 19 2.38 -9.53 2.44
C TYR A 19 3.16 -9.20 1.17
N GLU A 20 2.86 -8.03 0.63
CA GLU A 20 3.68 -7.32 -0.34
C GLU A 20 4.46 -6.21 0.36
N TYR A 21 5.69 -6.00 -0.06
CA TYR A 21 6.59 -5.00 0.51
C TYR A 21 7.18 -4.11 -0.58
N ARG A 22 7.50 -2.88 -0.20
CA ARG A 22 8.18 -1.90 -1.04
C ARG A 22 8.91 -0.90 -0.15
N HIS A 23 10.08 -0.45 -0.59
CA HIS A 23 10.73 0.71 -0.01
C HIS A 23 10.60 1.94 -0.92
N VAL A 24 10.51 3.11 -0.30
CA VAL A 24 10.46 4.40 -0.99
C VAL A 24 11.64 5.23 -0.51
N HIS A 25 12.43 5.76 -1.44
CA HIS A 25 13.46 6.74 -1.08
C HIS A 25 12.86 8.13 -1.21
N LEU A 26 12.81 8.81 -0.08
CA LEU A 26 12.38 10.19 0.07
C LEU A 26 13.51 11.14 -0.31
N THR A 27 13.13 12.35 -0.73
CA THR A 27 14.10 13.44 -0.83
C THR A 27 14.63 13.82 0.55
N LYS A 28 15.83 14.42 0.58
CA LYS A 28 16.44 14.90 1.83
C LYS A 28 15.57 15.89 2.60
N GLU A 29 14.70 16.63 1.90
CA GLU A 29 13.76 17.58 2.49
C GLU A 29 12.59 16.86 3.18
N ALA A 30 11.99 15.89 2.50
CA ALA A 30 10.89 15.10 3.07
C ALA A 30 11.35 14.22 4.24
N ALA A 31 12.56 13.68 4.18
CA ALA A 31 13.14 12.84 5.24
C ALA A 31 13.28 13.56 6.59
N LYS A 32 13.38 14.90 6.61
CA LYS A 32 13.45 15.68 7.86
C LYS A 32 12.13 15.68 8.63
N ASN A 33 11.02 15.48 7.94
CA ASN A 33 9.68 15.48 8.51
C ASN A 33 9.23 14.08 8.96
N VAL A 34 10.07 13.06 8.77
CA VAL A 34 9.78 11.69 9.19
C VAL A 34 10.04 11.54 10.69
N PRO A 35 9.05 11.09 11.49
CA PRO A 35 9.26 10.80 12.90
C PRO A 35 10.21 9.61 13.08
N LYS A 36 11.09 9.70 14.10
CA LYS A 36 12.11 8.67 14.40
C LYS A 36 11.68 7.73 15.54
N ASP A 37 10.74 8.19 16.34
CA ASP A 37 10.25 7.58 17.57
C ASP A 37 9.02 6.69 17.35
N ARG A 38 8.28 6.89 16.24
CA ARG A 38 7.05 6.15 15.93
C ARG A 38 6.82 5.95 14.44
N LEU A 39 6.05 4.93 14.11
CA LEU A 39 5.60 4.67 12.74
C LEU A 39 4.57 5.73 12.29
N MET A 40 4.62 6.07 11.00
CA MET A 40 3.66 6.98 10.37
C MET A 40 2.36 6.27 10.01
N THR A 41 1.25 6.94 10.25
CA THR A 41 -0.07 6.53 9.74
C THR A 41 -0.20 6.83 8.25
N GLU A 42 -1.22 6.25 7.60
CA GLU A 42 -1.52 6.48 6.19
C GLU A 42 -1.61 7.97 5.82
N THR A 43 -2.33 8.73 6.62
CA THR A 43 -2.51 10.16 6.38
C THR A 43 -1.20 10.93 6.48
N GLU A 44 -0.30 10.54 7.38
CA GLU A 44 0.96 11.24 7.61
C GLU A 44 1.94 11.06 6.45
N TRP A 45 2.14 9.83 5.98
CA TRP A 45 3.04 9.61 4.85
C TRP A 45 2.46 10.12 3.53
N ARG A 46 1.13 10.15 3.37
CA ARG A 46 0.48 10.81 2.21
C ARG A 46 0.72 12.32 2.23
N LYS A 47 0.73 12.96 3.41
CA LYS A 47 1.06 14.39 3.55
C LYS A 47 2.51 14.71 3.19
N LEU A 48 3.44 13.77 3.37
CA LEU A 48 4.83 13.90 2.90
C LEU A 48 4.94 13.86 1.37
N GLY A 49 3.86 13.52 0.65
CA GLY A 49 3.85 13.43 -0.81
C GLY A 49 4.14 12.02 -1.35
N VAL A 50 4.19 11.01 -0.47
CA VAL A 50 4.30 9.60 -0.90
C VAL A 50 2.96 9.16 -1.49
N GLN A 51 3.00 8.66 -2.72
CA GLN A 51 1.81 8.28 -3.47
C GLN A 51 1.85 6.77 -3.74
N GLN A 52 0.98 6.02 -3.09
CA GLN A 52 0.80 4.59 -3.27
C GLN A 52 -0.69 4.21 -3.25
N SER A 53 -1.00 2.97 -3.65
CA SER A 53 -2.35 2.40 -3.57
C SER A 53 -2.84 2.36 -2.11
N LEU A 54 -4.11 2.02 -1.90
CA LEU A 54 -4.66 1.80 -0.56
C LEU A 54 -4.13 0.50 0.05
N GLY A 55 -4.06 0.41 1.38
CA GLY A 55 -3.67 -0.80 2.11
C GLY A 55 -2.20 -0.89 2.51
N TRP A 56 -1.37 0.09 2.15
CA TRP A 56 0.03 0.14 2.58
C TRP A 56 0.16 0.73 3.99
N ALA A 57 0.85 -0.01 4.86
CA ALA A 57 1.22 0.40 6.21
C ALA A 57 2.73 0.63 6.30
N HIS A 58 3.15 1.66 7.05
CA HIS A 58 4.57 1.89 7.33
C HIS A 58 5.04 0.87 8.38
N TYR A 59 5.98 0.01 8.00
CA TYR A 59 6.28 -1.20 8.76
C TYR A 59 7.41 -1.01 9.78
N MET A 60 8.48 -0.31 9.38
CA MET A 60 9.70 -0.19 10.16
C MET A 60 10.40 1.14 9.86
N ILE A 61 11.06 1.70 10.88
CA ILE A 61 11.93 2.88 10.75
C ILE A 61 13.35 2.39 10.61
N HIS A 62 14.04 2.81 9.55
CA HIS A 62 15.46 2.55 9.40
C HIS A 62 16.27 3.71 9.98
N ALA A 63 16.81 3.52 11.19
CA ALA A 63 17.52 4.58 11.92
C ALA A 63 18.75 5.18 11.19
N PRO A 64 19.63 4.39 10.54
CA PRO A 64 20.82 4.97 9.88
C PRO A 64 20.47 5.71 8.59
N GLU A 65 19.42 5.31 7.86
CA GLU A 65 18.98 5.97 6.63
C GLU A 65 17.49 6.35 6.69
N PRO A 66 17.13 7.46 7.36
CA PRO A 66 15.73 7.88 7.56
C PRO A 66 15.03 8.31 6.28
N HIS A 67 15.78 8.48 5.19
CA HIS A 67 15.23 8.77 3.87
C HIS A 67 14.70 7.53 3.15
N VAL A 68 14.96 6.32 3.67
CA VAL A 68 14.41 5.07 3.16
C VAL A 68 13.25 4.66 4.07
N THR A 69 12.02 4.72 3.55
CA THR A 69 10.82 4.30 4.27
C THR A 69 10.28 2.98 3.74
N LEU A 70 9.94 2.07 4.66
CA LEU A 70 9.53 0.70 4.35
C LEU A 70 8.02 0.56 4.54
N TYR A 71 7.35 0.01 3.55
CA TYR A 71 5.91 -0.23 3.59
C TYR A 71 5.59 -1.70 3.32
N SER A 72 4.55 -2.19 3.98
CA SER A 72 3.95 -3.50 3.76
C SER A 72 2.46 -3.36 3.52
N SER A 73 1.91 -4.08 2.55
CA SER A 73 0.48 -4.20 2.28
C SER A 73 0.10 -5.68 2.24
N PHE A 74 -1.14 -6.01 2.53
CA PHE A 74 -1.58 -7.41 2.55
C PHE A 74 -1.76 -7.92 1.12
N LEU A 75 -1.20 -9.09 0.80
CA LEU A 75 -1.23 -9.61 -0.57
C LEU A 75 -2.67 -9.81 -1.07
N CYS A 76 -3.57 -10.28 -0.19
CA CYS A 76 -4.99 -10.44 -0.52
C CYS A 76 -5.66 -9.10 -0.87
N TRP A 77 -5.22 -7.98 -0.29
CA TRP A 77 -5.73 -6.64 -0.63
C TRP A 77 -5.35 -6.24 -2.05
N SER A 78 -4.11 -6.50 -2.46
CA SER A 78 -3.67 -6.26 -3.84
C SER A 78 -4.40 -7.16 -4.84
N ASN A 79 -4.58 -8.45 -4.51
CA ASN A 79 -5.32 -9.40 -5.36
C ASN A 79 -6.78 -8.96 -5.53
N PHE A 80 -7.44 -8.54 -4.45
CA PHE A 80 -8.80 -8.02 -4.48
C PHE A 80 -8.93 -6.76 -5.35
N LEU A 81 -8.05 -5.76 -5.18
CA LEU A 81 -8.08 -4.54 -5.97
C LEU A 81 -7.77 -4.78 -7.46
N ASN A 82 -6.85 -5.70 -7.76
CA ASN A 82 -6.55 -6.09 -9.15
C ASN A 82 -7.74 -6.79 -9.80
N THR A 83 -8.39 -7.73 -9.11
CA THR A 83 -9.61 -8.38 -9.59
C THR A 83 -10.73 -7.36 -9.82
N PHE A 84 -10.94 -6.41 -8.89
CA PHE A 84 -11.92 -5.35 -9.07
C PHE A 84 -11.62 -4.46 -10.29
N SER A 85 -10.36 -4.06 -10.47
CA SER A 85 -9.94 -3.26 -11.64
C SER A 85 -10.14 -4.00 -12.97
N LEU A 86 -9.83 -5.29 -13.04
CA LEU A 86 -10.07 -6.12 -14.23
C LEU A 86 -11.58 -6.25 -14.52
N VAL A 87 -12.41 -6.46 -13.50
CA VAL A 87 -13.88 -6.52 -13.66
C VAL A 87 -14.43 -5.16 -14.12
N SER A 88 -13.89 -4.03 -13.65
CA SER A 88 -14.27 -2.70 -14.14
C SER A 88 -13.81 -2.44 -15.58
N ASN A 89 -12.61 -2.87 -15.97
CA ASN A 89 -12.08 -2.64 -17.33
C ASN A 89 -12.80 -3.47 -18.39
N HIS A 90 -13.22 -4.68 -18.05
CA HIS A 90 -14.02 -5.54 -18.94
C HIS A 90 -15.49 -5.07 -19.08
N ASN A 91 -15.91 -4.08 -18.28
CA ASN A 91 -17.30 -3.58 -18.21
C ASN A 91 -17.56 -2.25 -18.93
N ASN A 92 -16.67 -1.79 -19.80
CA ASN A 92 -17.00 -0.69 -20.72
C ASN A 92 -18.01 -1.09 -21.82
N ARG A 93 -18.60 -2.30 -21.76
CA ARG A 93 -19.66 -2.76 -22.69
C ARG A 93 -21.02 -3.03 -22.04
N LEU A 94 -21.18 -2.89 -20.72
CA LEU A 94 -22.46 -3.11 -20.04
C LEU A 94 -22.76 -1.98 -19.05
N ARG A 95 -22.88 -0.74 -19.55
CA ARG A 95 -23.68 0.29 -18.89
C ARG A 95 -25.15 -0.16 -18.93
N GLY A 96 -25.59 -0.84 -17.88
CA GLY A 96 -27.02 -1.07 -17.66
C GLY A 96 -27.45 -2.49 -17.40
N TYR A 97 -26.74 -3.25 -16.57
CA TYR A 97 -27.38 -4.33 -15.82
C TYR A 97 -26.83 -4.35 -14.40
N LEU A 98 -27.67 -3.88 -13.48
CA LEU A 98 -27.92 -4.47 -12.17
C LEU A 98 -26.77 -5.28 -11.55
N CYS A 99 -26.22 -4.74 -10.46
CA CYS A 99 -26.37 -5.39 -9.15
C CYS A 99 -26.41 -6.93 -9.22
N SER A 100 -25.33 -7.59 -9.64
CA SER A 100 -25.15 -9.01 -9.33
C SER A 100 -24.60 -9.09 -7.91
N SER A 101 -25.53 -9.25 -7.00
CA SER A 101 -25.37 -9.46 -5.55
C SER A 101 -24.24 -10.44 -5.19
N ALA A 102 -23.83 -11.35 -6.08
CA ALA A 102 -22.77 -12.32 -5.84
C ALA A 102 -21.35 -11.73 -5.66
N ILE A 103 -20.97 -10.67 -6.37
CA ILE A 103 -19.61 -10.08 -6.24
C ILE A 103 -19.49 -9.25 -4.94
N VAL A 104 -20.57 -8.57 -4.55
CA VAL A 104 -20.63 -7.81 -3.30
C VAL A 104 -20.69 -8.77 -2.10
N LEU A 105 -21.42 -9.89 -2.21
CA LEU A 105 -21.44 -10.94 -1.18
C LEU A 105 -20.09 -11.66 -1.02
N ALA A 106 -19.35 -11.91 -2.10
CA ALA A 106 -18.00 -12.46 -2.00
C ALA A 106 -17.01 -11.47 -1.34
N CYS A 107 -17.16 -10.17 -1.59
CA CYS A 107 -16.37 -9.12 -0.95
C CYS A 107 -16.63 -9.06 0.56
N VAL A 108 -17.89 -9.12 1.01
CA VAL A 108 -18.26 -9.00 2.44
C VAL A 108 -17.94 -10.28 3.23
N LEU A 109 -17.95 -11.46 2.60
CA LEU A 109 -17.72 -12.75 3.29
C LEU A 109 -16.25 -13.19 3.36
N PHE A 110 -15.34 -12.62 2.56
CA PHE A 110 -13.89 -12.91 2.62
C PHE A 110 -13.07 -11.87 3.40
N LEU A 111 -13.72 -10.83 3.94
CA LEU A 111 -13.06 -9.75 4.67
C LEU A 111 -12.56 -10.04 6.11
N PRO A 112 -12.91 -11.12 6.85
CA PRO A 112 -12.63 -11.14 8.29
C PRO A 112 -11.21 -11.60 8.69
N SER A 113 -10.31 -11.92 7.75
CA SER A 113 -8.99 -12.49 8.09
C SER A 113 -7.78 -11.61 7.76
N CYS A 114 -7.96 -10.39 7.25
CA CYS A 114 -6.86 -9.43 7.09
C CYS A 114 -6.43 -8.89 8.47
N LYS A 115 -5.65 -9.66 9.22
CA LYS A 115 -4.96 -9.16 10.42
C LYS A 115 -3.87 -8.17 9.97
N PRO A 116 -3.73 -7.01 10.62
CA PRO A 116 -2.63 -6.09 10.33
C PRO A 116 -1.29 -6.77 10.62
N ALA A 117 -0.29 -6.55 9.76
CA ALA A 117 1.05 -7.07 9.95
C ALA A 117 1.58 -6.67 11.34
N PRO A 118 2.23 -7.58 12.09
CA PRO A 118 2.88 -7.19 13.33
C PRO A 118 3.99 -6.20 13.00
N ALA A 119 3.84 -4.94 13.45
CA ALA A 119 4.89 -3.94 13.36
C ALA A 119 6.15 -4.48 14.03
N LYS A 120 7.23 -4.70 13.27
CA LYS A 120 8.50 -5.13 13.87
C LYS A 120 9.25 -3.89 14.37
N CYS A 121 9.36 -3.80 15.68
CA CYS A 121 10.22 -2.81 16.33
C CYS A 121 11.69 -3.11 15.99
N ILE A 122 12.32 -2.11 15.40
CA ILE A 122 13.73 -1.68 15.36
C ILE A 122 14.76 -2.65 15.99
N PHE A 123 15.69 -3.15 15.16
CA PHE A 123 17.07 -3.45 15.55
C PHE A 123 17.93 -2.19 15.35
#